data_AF-A0A3L7Y826-F1
#
_entry.id   AF-A0A3L7Y826-F1
#
_cell.length_a   1.000
_cell.length_b   1.000
_cell.length_c   1.000
_cell.angle_alpha   90.00
_cell.angle_beta   90.00
_cell.angle_gamma   90.00
#
_symmetry.space_group_name_H-M   'P 1'
#
loop_
_entity.id
_entity.type
_entity.pdbx_description
1 polymer ?
#
loop_
_entity_poly.entity_id
_entity_poly.type
_entity_poly.pdbx_seq_one_letter_code
_entity_poly.pdbx_strand_id
1 'polypeptide(L)'
;MLKPRVQWLRALIAVVALSLLLAFSAGLGMAIMAGALRLWPGLLQNAQWAQPPAAPSATPAPTNTALPSPTATVTATFTATPIFQLPGRVTGDQLRLRRTPGSAGERIARLPANTTLALEGRSADFTWYEVTTADGLHGWVGAEYIELVGQSADLPVTGQIKSVGDEASVARNASPAPALLSAPDSRDKPVVEFLLLPETPLGLAGRSSDGQWLQVVSPYGDIGWVPTDKVNLLVPLDAVAITFETVAAPAPEVAAANLPTAASDATNSAAVATQPGTATAAASATPARTALAQAGATATAARTPLATSMPSATPVPAKPTGSPAPISTQPAFTQPPTQPAPKTPAAPFDPRLYISNITPRAREIFLLGQARGNRADRFSKVGDSITIPPQFLALIDKGEYNLRRYTVLQDTIDFFSATPVRNGSSFANQSLAAKFGWPTRQVLNPWAAGEICGAGEIPLECEYRLTQPAVALIMLGTNDVPSTPAAVYAASLREIVEFSILRGVIPALSTIPSFNRAGSEQRPRELNAIVVALALDYQIPLWDFWAATQHLPNQGLSGDGVHPAWGSAPLDFSEDNLRQHGGVMRNLLALQMLDSLRTQVMK
;
A
#
# COMPACT_ATOMS: atom_id res chain seq x y z
N MET A 1 -71.13 -7.07 1.21
CA MET A 1 -71.08 -5.75 0.54
C MET A 1 -71.64 -4.69 1.48
N LEU A 2 -70.79 -3.97 2.22
CA LEU A 2 -71.23 -2.84 3.05
C LEU A 2 -71.39 -1.59 2.19
N LYS A 3 -72.51 -0.87 2.39
CA LYS A 3 -72.91 0.29 1.59
C LYS A 3 -71.83 1.40 1.59
N PRO A 4 -71.64 2.11 0.46
CA PRO A 4 -70.57 3.11 0.27
C PRO A 4 -70.52 4.21 1.33
N ARG A 5 -71.64 4.51 2.01
CA ARG A 5 -71.70 5.48 3.12
C ARG A 5 -70.85 5.09 4.34
N VAL A 6 -70.58 3.81 4.56
CA VAL A 6 -69.78 3.34 5.72
C VAL A 6 -68.26 3.48 5.46
N GLN A 7 -67.83 3.42 4.19
CA GLN A 7 -66.44 3.61 3.82
C GLN A 7 -66.02 5.07 3.90
N TRP A 8 -66.91 6.00 3.49
CA TRP A 8 -66.67 7.44 3.64
C TRP A 8 -66.57 7.89 5.10
N LEU A 9 -67.37 7.31 6.00
CA LEU A 9 -67.30 7.62 7.43
C LEU A 9 -66.00 7.11 8.07
N ARG A 10 -65.49 5.95 7.65
CA ARG A 10 -64.20 5.41 8.12
C ARG A 10 -63.01 6.21 7.62
N ALA A 11 -63.05 6.71 6.38
CA ALA A 11 -62.03 7.59 5.84
C ALA A 11 -62.01 8.95 6.56
N LEU A 12 -63.18 9.51 6.88
CA LEU A 12 -63.28 10.77 7.62
C LEU A 12 -62.73 10.62 9.06
N ILE A 13 -63.03 9.52 9.74
CA ILE A 13 -62.50 9.23 11.08
C ILE A 13 -60.97 9.07 11.06
N ALA A 14 -60.41 8.42 10.02
CA ALA A 14 -58.97 8.27 9.87
C ALA A 14 -58.25 9.61 9.63
N VAL A 15 -58.84 10.51 8.84
CA VAL A 15 -58.28 11.86 8.58
C VAL A 15 -58.37 12.76 9.81
N VAL A 16 -59.45 12.66 10.59
CA VAL A 16 -59.59 13.40 11.86
C VAL A 16 -58.61 12.87 12.92
N ALA A 17 -58.41 11.55 12.99
CA ALA A 17 -57.43 10.94 13.89
C ALA A 17 -55.99 11.34 13.54
N LEU A 18 -55.65 11.40 12.24
CA LEU A 18 -54.32 11.80 11.78
C LEU A 18 -54.06 13.30 12.03
N SER A 19 -55.08 14.15 11.85
CA SER A 19 -55.00 15.58 12.17
C SER A 19 -54.85 15.85 13.67
N LEU A 20 -55.50 15.05 14.53
CA LEU A 20 -55.35 15.11 16.00
C LEU A 20 -53.97 14.62 16.47
N LEU A 21 -53.40 13.60 15.83
CA LEU A 21 -52.04 13.13 16.11
C LEU A 21 -50.97 14.15 15.73
N LEU A 22 -51.14 14.85 14.60
CA LEU A 22 -50.25 15.92 14.16
C LEU A 22 -50.35 17.15 15.09
N ALA A 23 -51.54 17.49 15.58
CA ALA A 23 -51.73 18.55 16.57
C ALA A 23 -51.11 18.21 17.95
N PHE A 24 -51.10 16.93 18.36
CA PHE A 24 -50.45 16.49 19.59
C PHE A 24 -48.91 16.52 19.50
N SER A 25 -48.34 16.26 18.31
CA SER A 25 -46.89 16.33 18.10
C SER A 25 -46.31 17.76 18.11
N ALA A 26 -47.13 18.78 17.80
CA ALA A 26 -46.72 20.18 17.84
C ALA A 26 -46.85 20.82 19.24
N GLY A 27 -47.65 20.21 20.15
CA GLY A 27 -47.89 20.73 21.50
C GLY A 27 -46.93 20.22 22.59
N LEU A 28 -46.25 19.09 22.39
CA LEU A 28 -45.36 18.50 23.40
C LEU A 28 -43.90 19.00 23.33
N GLY A 29 -43.51 19.68 22.23
CA GLY A 29 -42.15 20.22 22.06
C GLY A 29 -41.87 21.54 22.77
N MET A 30 -42.91 22.25 23.23
CA MET A 30 -42.80 23.60 23.84
C MET A 30 -42.96 23.60 25.37
N ALA A 31 -43.08 22.44 26.03
CA ALA A 31 -43.30 22.34 27.48
C ALA A 31 -42.15 21.70 28.29
N ILE A 32 -41.05 21.27 27.64
CA ILE A 32 -39.87 20.69 28.34
C ILE A 32 -38.63 21.63 28.29
N MET A 33 -38.76 22.82 27.70
CA MET A 33 -37.77 23.92 27.82
C MET A 33 -38.19 25.01 28.82
N ALA A 34 -38.94 24.67 29.88
CA ALA A 34 -39.42 25.63 30.88
C ALA A 34 -39.29 25.16 32.34
N GLY A 35 -38.41 24.19 32.64
CA GLY A 35 -38.38 23.49 33.94
C GLY A 35 -37.03 23.33 34.64
N ALA A 36 -35.98 24.08 34.29
CA ALA A 36 -34.67 23.95 34.96
C ALA A 36 -33.86 25.25 35.10
N LEU A 37 -34.53 26.41 35.21
CA LEU A 37 -33.89 27.66 35.63
C LEU A 37 -34.75 28.39 36.66
N ARG A 38 -34.91 27.79 37.84
CA ARG A 38 -35.25 28.50 39.08
C ARG A 38 -34.60 27.76 40.24
N LEU A 39 -33.61 28.40 40.86
CA LEU A 39 -33.20 28.36 42.28
C LEU A 39 -31.69 28.59 42.43
N TRP A 40 -31.23 29.85 42.29
CA TRP A 40 -30.37 30.53 43.30
C TRP A 40 -30.16 32.01 42.90
N PRO A 41 -30.46 33.00 43.76
CA PRO A 41 -30.27 34.42 43.48
C PRO A 41 -28.97 34.97 44.12
N GLY A 42 -28.39 36.00 43.53
CA GLY A 42 -27.44 36.86 44.25
C GLY A 42 -26.51 37.72 43.38
N LEU A 43 -26.75 39.03 43.44
CA LEU A 43 -25.84 40.14 43.09
C LEU A 43 -25.54 40.43 41.61
N LEU A 44 -26.45 41.20 41.02
CA LEU A 44 -26.08 42.37 40.22
C LEU A 44 -26.39 43.62 41.05
N GLN A 45 -25.45 44.54 41.17
CA GLN A 45 -25.77 45.96 41.26
C GLN A 45 -24.63 46.82 40.72
N ASN A 46 -25.02 47.62 39.73
CA ASN A 46 -24.57 48.98 39.42
C ASN A 46 -23.28 49.17 38.61
N ALA A 47 -23.49 49.29 37.31
CA ALA A 47 -22.68 50.14 36.44
C ALA A 47 -22.94 51.62 36.74
N GLN A 48 -21.88 52.42 36.88
CA GLN A 48 -21.88 53.85 36.57
C GLN A 48 -20.45 54.31 36.22
N TRP A 49 -20.40 55.16 35.21
CA TRP A 49 -19.20 55.66 34.54
C TRP A 49 -18.50 56.75 35.37
N ALA A 50 -17.16 56.73 35.42
CA ALA A 50 -16.36 57.91 35.79
C ALA A 50 -14.92 57.86 35.20
N GLN A 51 -14.63 58.93 34.44
CA GLN A 51 -13.42 59.55 33.86
C GLN A 51 -11.98 59.06 34.20
N PRO A 52 -11.00 59.31 33.29
CA PRO A 52 -9.59 58.91 33.44
C PRO A 52 -8.77 59.92 34.26
N PRO A 53 -7.71 59.51 34.99
CA PRO A 53 -6.81 60.44 35.65
C PRO A 53 -5.60 60.83 34.76
N ALA A 54 -5.15 62.07 34.98
CA ALA A 54 -4.12 62.80 34.26
C ALA A 54 -2.66 62.40 34.62
N ALA A 55 -1.74 62.81 33.74
CA ALA A 55 -0.29 62.66 33.82
C ALA A 55 0.39 63.54 34.90
N PRO A 56 1.65 63.21 35.25
CA PRO A 56 2.76 64.17 35.07
C PRO A 56 4.02 63.51 34.45
N SER A 57 4.66 64.13 33.43
CA SER A 57 5.88 64.98 33.48
C SER A 57 7.13 64.31 34.11
N ALA A 58 8.35 64.36 33.59
CA ALA A 58 8.95 65.09 32.46
C ALA A 58 10.26 64.41 32.01
N THR A 59 10.60 64.60 30.75
CA THR A 59 11.86 64.25 30.07
C THR A 59 12.98 65.27 30.38
N PRO A 60 14.26 64.86 30.43
CA PRO A 60 15.38 65.72 30.04
C PRO A 60 15.86 65.39 28.62
N ALA A 61 16.10 66.46 27.85
CA ALA A 61 16.51 66.49 26.44
C ALA A 61 18.04 66.21 26.25
N PRO A 62 18.52 66.04 25.01
CA PRO A 62 19.76 65.35 24.67
C PRO A 62 21.00 66.25 24.78
N THR A 63 22.16 65.64 25.06
CA THR A 63 23.47 66.29 24.87
C THR A 63 24.15 65.69 23.65
N ASN A 64 24.34 66.52 22.61
CA ASN A 64 25.22 66.23 21.48
C ASN A 64 26.67 66.14 21.99
N THR A 65 27.37 65.04 21.69
CA THR A 65 28.84 64.99 21.76
C THR A 65 29.39 64.21 20.57
N ALA A 66 30.53 64.70 20.10
CA ALA A 66 31.13 64.54 18.79
C ALA A 66 31.37 63.10 18.29
N LEU A 67 31.34 62.99 16.97
CA LEU A 67 31.73 61.87 16.12
C LEU A 67 33.25 61.57 16.24
N PRO A 68 33.68 60.33 16.53
CA PRO A 68 34.98 59.84 16.11
C PRO A 68 34.89 59.06 14.78
N SER A 69 35.97 59.21 14.01
CA SER A 69 36.27 58.64 12.68
C SER A 69 36.16 57.11 12.57
N PRO A 70 36.04 56.57 11.33
CA PRO A 70 35.71 55.18 11.08
C PRO A 70 36.84 54.25 11.53
N THR A 71 36.55 53.35 12.47
CA THR A 71 37.42 52.24 12.85
C THR A 71 36.79 50.93 12.41
N ALA A 72 37.55 50.18 11.62
CA ALA A 72 37.37 48.82 11.09
C ALA A 72 36.00 48.15 11.28
N THR A 73 35.38 47.79 10.15
CA THR A 73 34.28 46.82 10.04
C THR A 73 34.63 45.54 10.81
N VAL A 74 34.03 45.36 11.98
CA VAL A 74 33.99 44.08 12.67
C VAL A 74 33.04 43.20 11.87
N THR A 75 33.56 42.12 11.29
CA THR A 75 32.78 41.02 10.73
C THR A 75 31.72 40.61 11.75
N ALA A 76 30.45 40.65 11.37
CA ALA A 76 29.36 40.16 12.21
C ALA A 76 29.61 38.68 12.52
N THR A 77 30.00 38.39 13.76
CA THR A 77 29.92 37.03 14.30
C THR A 77 28.44 36.71 14.42
N PHE A 78 27.96 35.73 13.63
CA PHE A 78 26.61 35.20 13.78
C PHE A 78 26.45 34.67 15.21
N THR A 79 25.68 35.38 16.03
CA THR A 79 25.21 34.85 17.31
C THR A 79 24.17 33.77 16.98
N ALA A 80 24.50 32.51 17.26
CA ALA A 80 23.60 31.38 17.05
C ALA A 80 22.26 31.64 17.75
N THR A 81 21.16 31.52 17.01
CA THR A 81 19.79 31.47 17.55
C THR A 81 19.74 30.39 18.62
N PRO A 82 19.14 30.62 19.81
CA PRO A 82 19.02 29.57 20.82
C PRO A 82 18.30 28.36 20.20
N ILE A 83 19.00 27.23 20.14
CA ILE A 83 18.47 25.98 19.59
C ILE A 83 17.41 25.49 20.57
N PHE A 84 16.14 25.56 20.17
CA PHE A 84 15.07 24.92 20.94
C PHE A 84 15.21 23.42 20.75
N GLN A 85 15.61 22.71 21.80
CA GLN A 85 15.83 21.26 21.75
C GLN A 85 14.88 20.55 22.72
N LEU A 86 14.09 19.61 22.21
CA LEU A 86 13.35 18.67 23.05
C LEU A 86 14.14 17.36 23.17
N PRO A 87 14.27 16.77 24.37
CA PRO A 87 14.87 15.45 24.50
C PRO A 87 13.94 14.37 23.95
N GLY A 88 14.51 13.39 23.26
CA GLY A 88 13.78 12.19 22.85
C GLY A 88 14.67 10.96 22.82
N ARG A 89 14.03 9.81 22.70
CA ARG A 89 14.71 8.52 22.76
C ARG A 89 14.16 7.57 21.70
N VAL A 90 15.05 6.83 21.06
CA VAL A 90 14.68 5.83 20.06
C VAL A 90 13.99 4.63 20.74
N THR A 91 12.77 4.28 20.31
CA THR A 91 11.95 3.19 20.88
C THR A 91 12.13 1.84 20.19
N GLY A 92 12.68 1.80 18.98
CA GLY A 92 12.94 0.58 18.20
C GLY A 92 14.42 0.32 17.93
N ASP A 93 14.79 -0.88 17.51
CA ASP A 93 16.20 -1.19 17.17
C ASP A 93 16.53 -0.83 15.70
N GLN A 94 17.74 -0.31 15.48
CA GLN A 94 18.27 0.09 14.16
C GLN A 94 17.45 1.15 13.40
N LEU A 95 16.95 2.18 14.10
CA LEU A 95 16.26 3.31 13.49
C LEU A 95 17.17 4.04 12.50
N ARG A 96 16.65 4.37 11.31
CA ARG A 96 17.43 5.00 10.24
C ARG A 96 17.45 6.52 10.45
N LEU A 97 18.64 7.09 10.66
CA LEU A 97 18.89 8.53 10.58
C LEU A 97 19.10 8.92 9.12
N ARG A 98 18.39 9.95 8.65
CA ARG A 98 18.38 10.35 7.24
C ARG A 98 18.80 11.79 7.00
N ARG A 99 19.25 12.14 5.80
CA ARG A 99 19.66 13.51 5.47
C ARG A 99 18.48 14.46 5.29
N THR A 100 17.33 13.95 4.85
CA THR A 100 16.09 14.71 4.65
C THR A 100 14.90 13.95 5.23
N PRO A 101 13.79 14.61 5.62
CA PRO A 101 12.59 13.92 6.09
C PRO A 101 11.90 13.21 4.91
N GLY A 102 11.53 11.96 5.13
CA GLY A 102 10.85 11.12 4.13
C GLY A 102 11.52 9.77 3.92
N SER A 103 10.76 8.80 3.43
CA SER A 103 11.25 7.44 3.16
C SER A 103 12.31 7.40 2.05
N ALA A 104 12.32 8.42 1.18
CA ALA A 104 13.30 8.63 0.11
C ALA A 104 14.62 9.29 0.57
N GLY A 105 14.70 9.82 1.80
CA GLY A 105 15.91 10.51 2.27
C GLY A 105 17.11 9.59 2.42
N GLU A 106 18.29 10.03 1.98
CA GLU A 106 19.57 9.31 2.14
C GLU A 106 19.77 8.87 3.59
N ARG A 107 20.19 7.63 3.83
CA ARG A 107 20.47 7.12 5.19
C ARG A 107 21.90 7.49 5.58
N ILE A 108 22.04 8.25 6.66
CA ILE A 108 23.34 8.67 7.20
C ILE A 108 23.85 7.68 8.25
N ALA A 109 22.95 7.13 9.08
CA ALA A 109 23.32 6.19 10.14
C ALA A 109 22.15 5.28 10.55
N ARG A 110 22.47 4.28 11.39
CA ARG A 110 21.49 3.48 12.13
C ARG A 110 21.68 3.72 13.62
N LEU A 111 20.60 4.06 14.28
CA LEU A 111 20.55 4.37 15.70
C LEU A 111 20.01 3.15 16.45
N PRO A 112 20.77 2.58 17.39
CA PRO A 112 20.28 1.52 18.27
C PRO A 112 19.06 1.97 19.09
N ALA A 113 18.29 1.00 19.59
CA ALA A 113 17.26 1.27 20.59
C ALA A 113 17.88 2.02 21.77
N ASN A 114 17.07 2.88 22.41
CA ASN A 114 17.46 3.69 23.57
C ASN A 114 18.46 4.82 23.31
N THR A 115 18.90 5.03 22.06
CA THR A 115 19.73 6.17 21.69
C THR A 115 19.01 7.48 22.04
N THR A 116 19.70 8.36 22.77
CA THR A 116 19.19 9.68 23.15
C THR A 116 19.43 10.69 22.04
N LEU A 117 18.43 11.51 21.76
CA LEU A 117 18.41 12.49 20.68
C LEU A 117 18.00 13.86 21.22
N ALA A 118 18.63 14.90 20.69
CA ALA A 118 18.14 16.27 20.79
C ALA A 118 17.29 16.56 19.56
N LEU A 119 15.98 16.74 19.72
CA LEU A 119 15.07 17.10 18.64
C LEU A 119 15.07 18.61 18.46
N GLU A 120 15.39 19.08 17.27
CA GLU A 120 15.61 20.50 16.98
C GLU A 120 14.52 21.08 16.06
N GLY A 121 13.78 20.20 15.38
CA GLY A 121 12.72 20.55 14.47
C GLY A 121 11.87 19.36 14.05
N ARG A 122 10.88 19.63 13.20
CA ARG A 122 9.94 18.63 12.69
C ARG A 122 9.49 18.90 11.27
N SER A 123 8.88 17.88 10.65
CA SER A 123 8.11 18.06 9.43
C SER A 123 6.77 18.75 9.72
N ALA A 124 6.22 19.40 8.70
CA ALA A 124 4.95 20.13 8.81
C ALA A 124 3.76 19.22 9.19
N ASP A 125 3.80 17.95 8.76
CA ASP A 125 2.77 16.92 9.01
C ASP A 125 3.00 16.08 10.27
N PHE A 126 4.05 16.39 11.06
CA PHE A 126 4.44 15.69 12.29
C PHE A 126 4.97 14.25 12.13
N THR A 127 5.25 13.77 10.92
CA THR A 127 5.72 12.39 10.69
C THR A 127 7.24 12.22 10.82
N TRP A 128 8.01 13.31 10.86
CA TRP A 128 9.47 13.27 11.02
C TRP A 128 9.98 14.30 12.03
N TYR A 129 11.04 13.93 12.74
CA TYR A 129 11.82 14.82 13.60
C TYR A 129 13.22 15.04 13.05
N GLU A 130 13.68 16.28 13.11
CA GLU A 130 15.08 16.65 12.92
C GLU A 130 15.81 16.51 14.25
N VAL A 131 16.92 15.78 14.25
CA VAL A 131 17.59 15.32 15.45
C VAL A 131 19.10 15.42 15.34
N THR A 132 19.72 15.70 16.47
CA THR A 132 21.16 15.55 16.69
C THR A 132 21.39 14.45 17.73
N THR A 133 22.30 13.53 17.41
CA THR A 133 22.78 12.46 18.30
C THR A 133 23.88 12.97 19.23
N ALA A 134 24.17 12.23 20.31
CA ALA A 134 25.20 12.62 21.28
C ALA A 134 26.63 12.67 20.70
N ASP A 135 26.89 11.91 19.63
CA ASP A 135 28.14 11.92 18.86
C ASP A 135 28.16 12.98 17.74
N GLY A 136 27.12 13.82 17.65
CA GLY A 136 27.06 14.98 16.76
C GLY A 136 26.55 14.71 15.35
N LEU A 137 26.03 13.51 15.06
CA LEU A 137 25.34 13.25 13.79
C LEU A 137 23.98 13.96 13.79
N HIS A 138 23.75 14.76 12.75
CA HIS A 138 22.54 15.51 12.51
C HIS A 138 21.74 14.92 11.34
N GLY A 139 20.42 14.80 11.48
CA GLY A 139 19.55 14.28 10.42
C GLY A 139 18.10 14.11 10.86
N TRP A 140 17.34 13.32 10.11
CA TRP A 140 15.91 13.14 10.22
C TRP A 140 15.55 11.70 10.58
N VAL A 141 14.58 11.53 11.49
CA VAL A 141 14.07 10.22 11.94
C VAL A 141 12.54 10.21 11.92
N GLY A 142 11.95 9.03 11.71
CA GLY A 142 10.49 8.87 11.76
C GLY A 142 9.96 9.12 13.17
N ALA A 143 8.96 10.00 13.29
CA ALA A 143 8.40 10.43 14.57
C ALA A 143 7.77 9.27 15.35
N GLU A 144 7.27 8.25 14.66
CA GLU A 144 6.66 7.05 15.22
C GLU A 144 7.63 6.18 16.02
N TYR A 145 8.94 6.37 15.81
CA TYR A 145 10.01 5.61 16.49
C TYR A 145 10.69 6.40 17.61
N ILE A 146 10.19 7.58 17.95
CA ILE A 146 10.76 8.46 18.98
C ILE A 146 9.78 8.61 20.14
N GLU A 147 10.23 8.22 21.33
CA GLU A 147 9.63 8.63 22.59
C GLU A 147 10.11 10.06 22.87
N LEU A 148 9.22 11.03 22.65
CA LEU A 148 9.48 12.45 22.86
C LEU A 148 9.15 12.86 24.29
N VAL A 149 10.05 13.60 24.93
CA VAL A 149 9.79 14.27 26.21
C VAL A 149 9.40 15.72 25.93
N GLY A 150 8.10 15.98 25.82
CA GLY A 150 7.54 17.30 25.49
C GLY A 150 6.36 17.23 24.54
N GLN A 151 5.95 18.36 23.96
CA GLN A 151 4.94 18.40 22.89
C GLN A 151 5.63 18.61 21.54
N SER A 152 5.33 17.74 20.57
CA SER A 152 5.89 17.86 19.21
C SER A 152 5.52 19.18 18.53
N ALA A 153 4.39 19.77 18.89
CA ALA A 153 3.96 21.08 18.39
C ALA A 153 4.92 22.23 18.74
N ASP A 154 5.73 22.08 19.79
CA ASP A 154 6.69 23.11 20.23
C ASP A 154 7.96 23.12 19.37
N LEU A 155 8.22 22.05 18.61
CA LEU A 155 9.33 22.01 17.66
C LEU A 155 9.00 22.86 16.42
N PRO A 156 9.96 23.70 15.95
CA PRO A 156 9.79 24.46 14.72
C PRO A 156 9.69 23.53 13.51
N VAL A 157 8.98 23.97 12.48
CA VAL A 157 8.96 23.27 11.19
C VAL A 157 10.24 23.61 10.43
N THR A 158 11.11 22.64 10.25
CA THR A 158 12.46 22.84 9.67
C THR A 158 12.69 22.04 8.39
N GLY A 159 11.78 21.14 8.01
CA GLY A 159 11.91 20.29 6.83
C GLY A 159 10.62 20.11 6.06
N GLN A 160 10.74 20.12 4.72
CA GLN A 160 9.69 19.73 3.79
C GLN A 160 9.85 18.24 3.46
N ILE A 161 8.76 17.47 3.56
CA ILE A 161 8.79 16.04 3.28
C ILE A 161 8.90 15.83 1.79
N LYS A 162 9.87 15.01 1.40
CA LYS A 162 9.97 14.52 0.03
C LYS A 162 9.24 13.19 -0.08
N SER A 163 8.16 13.16 -0.86
CA SER A 163 7.41 11.93 -1.15
C SER A 163 7.89 11.30 -2.46
N VAL A 164 7.76 9.97 -2.56
CA VAL A 164 8.00 9.26 -3.82
C VAL A 164 6.97 9.74 -4.85
N GLY A 165 7.43 10.35 -5.95
CA GLY A 165 6.57 10.91 -7.02
C GLY A 165 6.65 12.42 -7.23
N ASP A 166 7.25 13.19 -6.30
CA ASP A 166 7.41 14.64 -6.46
C ASP A 166 8.59 15.02 -7.38
N GLU A 167 9.53 14.11 -7.60
CA GLU A 167 10.80 14.36 -8.29
C GLU A 167 10.92 13.61 -9.63
N ALA A 168 10.24 12.47 -9.77
CA ALA A 168 10.33 11.63 -10.95
C ALA A 168 9.14 10.65 -11.06
N SER A 169 8.85 10.20 -12.28
CA SER A 169 7.98 9.05 -12.54
C SER A 169 8.50 8.21 -13.70
N VAL A 170 8.10 6.95 -13.82
CA VAL A 170 8.39 6.18 -15.04
C VAL A 170 7.68 6.83 -16.22
N ALA A 171 8.39 7.04 -17.33
CA ALA A 171 7.82 7.71 -18.49
C ALA A 171 6.65 6.91 -19.09
N ARG A 172 5.58 7.60 -19.49
CA ARG A 172 4.38 7.02 -20.11
C ARG A 172 4.66 6.12 -21.33
N ASN A 173 5.72 6.44 -22.07
CA ASN A 173 6.16 5.77 -23.29
C ASN A 173 7.37 4.84 -23.07
N ALA A 174 7.72 4.52 -21.81
CA ALA A 174 8.80 3.61 -21.50
C ALA A 174 8.46 2.17 -21.99
N SER A 175 8.98 1.82 -23.17
CA SER A 175 8.85 0.48 -23.76
C SER A 175 10.24 -0.10 -24.09
N PRO A 176 10.56 -1.34 -23.66
CA PRO A 176 9.83 -2.05 -22.60
C PRO A 176 9.89 -1.25 -21.28
N ALA A 177 8.95 -1.53 -20.37
CA ALA A 177 8.95 -0.94 -19.03
C ALA A 177 10.29 -1.23 -18.32
N PRO A 178 10.87 -0.29 -17.55
CA PRO A 178 12.17 -0.49 -16.94
C PRO A 178 12.07 -1.45 -15.75
N ALA A 179 12.99 -2.42 -15.67
CA ALA A 179 13.21 -3.16 -14.44
C ALA A 179 13.99 -2.29 -13.44
N LEU A 180 13.76 -2.50 -12.15
CA LEU A 180 14.59 -1.90 -11.11
C LEU A 180 15.85 -2.78 -10.92
N LEU A 181 17.03 -2.29 -11.28
CA LEU A 181 18.28 -3.06 -11.32
C LEU A 181 19.15 -2.89 -10.07
N SER A 182 20.00 -3.88 -9.79
CA SER A 182 20.90 -3.85 -8.63
C SER A 182 22.11 -2.94 -8.84
N ALA A 183 22.52 -2.71 -10.09
CA ALA A 183 23.55 -1.76 -10.50
C ALA A 183 23.26 -1.20 -11.90
N PRO A 184 23.91 -0.08 -12.30
CA PRO A 184 23.92 0.38 -13.69
C PRO A 184 24.38 -0.74 -14.64
N ASP A 185 23.71 -0.88 -15.79
CA ASP A 185 24.01 -1.86 -16.83
C ASP A 185 23.95 -3.35 -16.43
N SER A 186 23.47 -3.70 -15.22
CA SER A 186 23.32 -5.09 -14.79
C SER A 186 22.10 -5.75 -15.44
N ARG A 187 22.21 -6.12 -16.72
CA ARG A 187 21.10 -6.73 -17.50
C ARG A 187 20.55 -8.04 -16.93
N ASP A 188 21.31 -8.73 -16.06
CA ASP A 188 20.96 -10.05 -15.54
C ASP A 188 20.63 -10.08 -14.03
N LYS A 189 20.55 -8.93 -13.35
CA LYS A 189 20.33 -8.87 -11.89
C LYS A 189 19.33 -7.79 -11.46
N PRO A 190 18.04 -7.96 -11.78
CA PRO A 190 17.01 -7.07 -11.27
C PRO A 190 16.85 -7.21 -9.74
N VAL A 191 16.63 -6.09 -9.04
CA VAL A 191 16.23 -6.05 -7.62
C VAL A 191 14.80 -6.54 -7.46
N VAL A 192 13.95 -6.26 -8.46
CA VAL A 192 12.57 -6.74 -8.55
C VAL A 192 12.41 -7.47 -9.87
N GLU A 193 11.99 -8.74 -9.84
CA GLU A 193 11.82 -9.60 -11.04
C GLU A 193 10.71 -9.09 -12.00
N PHE A 194 10.03 -8.00 -11.65
CA PHE A 194 8.95 -7.35 -12.41
C PHE A 194 9.29 -5.90 -12.79
N LEU A 195 8.74 -5.45 -13.93
CA LEU A 195 8.99 -4.12 -14.49
C LEU A 195 8.18 -3.03 -13.77
N LEU A 196 8.76 -1.84 -13.63
CA LEU A 196 8.06 -0.66 -13.13
C LEU A 196 7.08 -0.17 -14.20
N LEU A 197 5.79 -0.12 -13.87
CA LEU A 197 4.75 0.28 -14.81
C LEU A 197 4.90 1.76 -15.22
N PRO A 198 4.42 2.17 -16.40
CA PRO A 198 4.38 3.57 -16.80
C PRO A 198 3.70 4.45 -15.73
N GLU A 199 4.22 5.67 -15.54
CA GLU A 199 3.78 6.65 -14.54
C GLU A 199 3.98 6.23 -13.07
N THR A 200 4.68 5.12 -12.79
CA THR A 200 5.06 4.75 -11.41
C THR A 200 5.85 5.90 -10.79
N PRO A 201 5.42 6.47 -9.65
CA PRO A 201 6.15 7.56 -9.01
C PRO A 201 7.50 7.06 -8.48
N LEU A 202 8.54 7.89 -8.55
CA LEU A 202 9.89 7.54 -8.13
C LEU A 202 10.46 8.63 -7.24
N GLY A 203 11.16 8.23 -6.18
CA GLY A 203 12.05 9.12 -5.44
C GLY A 203 13.44 9.08 -6.06
N LEU A 204 14.17 10.19 -6.11
CA LEU A 204 15.53 10.21 -6.63
C LEU A 204 16.54 10.04 -5.49
N ALA A 205 17.36 8.99 -5.57
CA ALA A 205 18.45 8.72 -4.63
C ALA A 205 19.81 9.19 -5.18
N GLY A 206 19.96 9.24 -6.51
CA GLY A 206 21.20 9.68 -7.15
C GLY A 206 21.24 9.33 -8.64
N ARG A 207 22.39 9.54 -9.28
CA ARG A 207 22.66 9.19 -10.68
C ARG A 207 24.06 8.64 -10.90
N SER A 208 24.29 8.03 -12.06
CA SER A 208 25.63 7.73 -12.55
C SER A 208 26.36 9.01 -13.01
N SER A 209 27.69 9.00 -12.99
CA SER A 209 28.52 10.15 -13.41
C SER A 209 28.34 10.53 -14.89
N ASP A 210 27.95 9.58 -15.75
CA ASP A 210 27.60 9.83 -17.15
C ASP A 210 26.12 10.24 -17.37
N GLY A 211 25.32 10.25 -16.30
CA GLY A 211 23.89 10.61 -16.33
C GLY A 211 22.96 9.61 -17.02
N GLN A 212 23.46 8.45 -17.48
CA GLN A 212 22.64 7.44 -18.18
C GLN A 212 21.73 6.65 -17.25
N TRP A 213 22.05 6.63 -15.94
CA TRP A 213 21.32 5.85 -14.94
C TRP A 213 20.88 6.72 -13.77
N LEU A 214 19.65 6.48 -13.30
CA LEU A 214 19.11 7.05 -12.07
C LEU A 214 19.02 5.96 -11.00
N GLN A 215 19.55 6.25 -9.83
CA GLN A 215 19.23 5.50 -8.62
C GLN A 215 17.91 6.02 -8.08
N VAL A 216 16.92 5.16 -8.00
CA VAL A 216 15.55 5.52 -7.63
C VAL A 216 15.05 4.71 -6.46
N VAL A 217 14.20 5.32 -5.67
CA VAL A 217 13.39 4.67 -4.65
C VAL A 217 12.01 4.47 -5.25
N SER A 218 11.61 3.22 -5.43
CA SER A 218 10.25 2.90 -5.87
C SER A 218 9.22 3.29 -4.79
N PRO A 219 7.92 3.37 -5.12
CA PRO A 219 6.84 3.61 -4.14
C PRO A 219 6.78 2.54 -3.04
N TYR A 220 7.55 1.48 -3.24
CA TYR A 220 7.60 0.28 -2.45
C TYR A 220 8.75 0.23 -1.45
N GLY A 221 9.65 1.23 -1.48
CA GLY A 221 10.83 1.29 -0.62
C GLY A 221 12.03 0.50 -1.15
N ASP A 222 11.89 -0.16 -2.30
CA ASP A 222 13.02 -0.79 -2.99
C ASP A 222 13.89 0.29 -3.65
N ILE A 223 15.20 0.18 -3.47
CA ILE A 223 16.20 1.08 -4.06
C ILE A 223 16.91 0.32 -5.17
N GLY A 224 16.99 0.91 -6.35
CA GLY A 224 17.74 0.33 -7.46
C GLY A 224 17.92 1.31 -8.60
N TRP A 225 18.43 0.81 -9.72
CA TRP A 225 18.85 1.61 -10.86
C TRP A 225 17.89 1.43 -12.03
N VAL A 226 17.51 2.55 -12.66
CA VAL A 226 16.71 2.57 -13.88
C VAL A 226 17.39 3.45 -14.93
N PRO A 227 17.21 3.15 -16.23
CA PRO A 227 17.71 4.03 -17.29
C PRO A 227 17.05 5.41 -17.22
N THR A 228 17.85 6.47 -17.32
CA THR A 228 17.36 7.86 -17.25
C THR A 228 16.33 8.16 -18.36
N ASP A 229 16.50 7.57 -19.55
CA ASP A 229 15.60 7.75 -20.70
C ASP A 229 14.20 7.11 -20.51
N LYS A 230 14.03 6.27 -19.48
CA LYS A 230 12.76 5.64 -19.11
C LYS A 230 12.03 6.38 -17.98
N VAL A 231 12.57 7.51 -17.53
CA VAL A 231 12.04 8.29 -16.40
C VAL A 231 11.69 9.70 -16.87
N ASN A 232 10.49 10.14 -16.52
CA ASN A 232 10.10 11.54 -16.58
C ASN A 232 10.62 12.24 -15.30
N LEU A 233 11.69 13.01 -15.45
CA LEU A 233 12.24 13.82 -14.37
C LEU A 233 11.44 15.12 -14.21
N LEU A 234 11.02 15.41 -12.99
CA LEU A 234 10.34 16.66 -12.61
C LEU A 234 11.33 17.69 -12.06
N VAL A 235 12.60 17.32 -11.91
CA VAL A 235 13.72 18.16 -11.50
C VAL A 235 14.85 18.11 -12.54
N PRO A 236 15.70 19.15 -12.64
CA PRO A 236 16.88 19.12 -13.50
C PRO A 236 17.81 17.95 -13.15
N LEU A 237 18.34 17.25 -14.16
CA LEU A 237 19.19 16.06 -13.96
C LEU A 237 20.50 16.39 -13.22
N ASP A 238 21.03 17.59 -13.37
CA ASP A 238 22.21 18.12 -12.66
C ASP A 238 21.94 18.43 -11.18
N ALA A 239 20.68 18.60 -10.79
CA ALA A 239 20.28 18.68 -9.38
C ALA A 239 20.32 17.31 -8.67
N VAL A 240 20.49 16.21 -9.42
CA VAL A 240 20.59 14.85 -8.88
C VAL A 240 22.07 14.51 -8.62
N ALA A 241 22.38 14.14 -7.37
CA ALA A 241 23.76 13.85 -6.96
C ALA A 241 24.35 12.63 -7.66
N ILE A 242 25.65 12.69 -7.99
CA ILE A 242 26.40 11.53 -8.50
C ILE A 242 26.61 10.58 -7.32
N THR A 243 26.16 9.33 -7.49
CA THR A 243 26.25 8.25 -6.48
C THR A 243 26.94 7.01 -7.02
N PHE A 244 27.33 7.04 -8.30
CA PHE A 244 28.04 5.95 -8.96
C PHE A 244 28.97 6.50 -10.05
N GLU A 245 30.27 6.32 -9.87
CA GLU A 245 31.28 6.62 -10.87
C GLU A 245 31.32 5.52 -11.94
N THR A 246 31.06 5.89 -13.19
CA THR A 246 31.24 5.01 -14.34
C THR A 246 32.70 5.01 -14.80
N VAL A 247 33.28 3.83 -14.97
CA VAL A 247 34.62 3.68 -15.52
C VAL A 247 34.54 3.96 -17.02
N ALA A 248 35.19 5.03 -17.48
CA ALA A 248 35.31 5.30 -18.91
C ALA A 248 35.98 4.10 -19.60
N ALA A 249 35.36 3.59 -20.67
CA ALA A 249 35.99 2.58 -21.50
C ALA A 249 37.36 3.11 -21.99
N PRO A 250 38.44 2.30 -21.93
CA PRO A 250 39.72 2.72 -22.47
C PRO A 250 39.55 3.07 -23.95
N ALA A 251 40.10 4.21 -24.36
CA ALA A 251 40.09 4.62 -25.76
C ALA A 251 40.67 3.49 -26.62
N PRO A 252 40.08 3.19 -27.80
CA PRO A 252 40.62 2.15 -28.66
C PRO A 252 42.06 2.51 -29.03
N GLU A 253 42.98 1.64 -28.63
CA GLU A 253 44.40 1.75 -28.95
C GLU A 253 44.55 1.73 -30.48
N VAL A 254 45.01 2.84 -31.04
CA VAL A 254 45.23 2.96 -32.48
C VAL A 254 46.39 2.04 -32.83
N ALA A 255 46.08 0.85 -33.35
CA ALA A 255 47.08 -0.07 -33.86
C ALA A 255 47.87 0.64 -34.98
N ALA A 256 49.15 0.89 -34.70
CA ALA A 256 50.10 1.36 -35.69
C ALA A 256 50.14 0.36 -36.85
N ALA A 257 49.63 0.77 -38.01
CA ALA A 257 49.73 0.01 -39.23
C ALA A 257 51.19 -0.02 -39.67
N ASN A 258 51.76 -1.23 -39.68
CA ASN A 258 53.02 -1.52 -40.35
C ASN A 258 52.90 -1.19 -41.85
N LEU A 259 53.87 -0.41 -42.33
CA LEU A 259 54.18 -0.25 -43.75
C LEU A 259 54.45 -1.60 -44.43
N PRO A 260 54.09 -1.70 -45.72
CA PRO A 260 55.07 -2.20 -46.67
C PRO A 260 55.27 -1.28 -47.87
N THR A 261 56.50 -1.37 -48.38
CA THR A 261 57.15 -0.56 -49.41
C THR A 261 56.88 -1.09 -50.82
N ALA A 262 56.94 -0.15 -51.78
CA ALA A 262 57.44 -0.27 -53.17
C ALA A 262 56.44 -0.34 -54.36
N ALA A 263 56.54 0.71 -55.21
CA ALA A 263 56.63 0.76 -56.69
C ALA A 263 55.48 0.15 -57.54
N SER A 264 55.00 0.70 -58.67
CA SER A 264 55.42 1.79 -59.56
C SER A 264 54.31 2.07 -60.60
N ASP A 265 54.31 3.31 -61.12
CA ASP A 265 53.98 3.78 -62.48
C ASP A 265 52.54 3.97 -63.05
N ALA A 266 52.45 5.16 -63.68
CA ALA A 266 51.64 5.59 -64.85
C ALA A 266 50.13 5.85 -64.64
N THR A 267 49.49 6.93 -65.10
CA THR A 267 49.86 8.05 -65.99
C THR A 267 48.72 9.10 -65.97
N ASN A 268 49.08 10.38 -66.02
CA ASN A 268 48.45 11.53 -66.71
C ASN A 268 46.98 11.43 -67.22
N SER A 269 46.10 12.36 -66.80
CA SER A 269 45.78 13.59 -67.58
C SER A 269 44.47 14.29 -67.17
N ALA A 270 44.56 15.62 -67.14
CA ALA A 270 43.55 16.63 -67.52
C ALA A 270 42.34 16.96 -66.59
N ALA A 271 42.54 18.06 -65.86
CA ALA A 271 41.63 19.22 -65.72
C ALA A 271 41.02 19.66 -67.08
N VAL A 272 39.86 20.33 -67.27
CA VAL A 272 38.97 21.15 -66.42
C VAL A 272 37.66 21.40 -67.24
N ALA A 273 36.60 21.86 -66.54
CA ALA A 273 35.40 22.58 -67.01
C ALA A 273 34.20 21.81 -67.60
N THR A 274 33.09 21.77 -66.84
CA THR A 274 31.79 22.40 -67.19
C THR A 274 30.76 22.22 -66.05
N GLN A 275 29.95 23.25 -65.81
CA GLN A 275 28.68 23.29 -65.04
C GLN A 275 27.65 23.97 -65.97
N PRO A 276 26.32 23.97 -65.72
CA PRO A 276 25.47 23.08 -64.91
C PRO A 276 24.17 22.62 -65.65
N GLY A 277 23.35 21.77 -65.00
CA GLY A 277 21.96 21.42 -65.36
C GLY A 277 21.81 19.95 -65.81
N THR A 278 20.83 19.14 -65.44
CA THR A 278 19.47 19.32 -64.88
C THR A 278 19.02 17.97 -64.25
N ALA A 279 18.14 18.02 -63.23
CA ALA A 279 17.07 17.02 -62.92
C ALA A 279 16.42 17.38 -61.57
N THR A 280 15.34 18.16 -61.56
CA THR A 280 13.94 17.72 -61.33
C THR A 280 13.68 16.99 -60.01
N ALA A 281 13.10 17.73 -59.05
CA ALA A 281 12.30 17.19 -57.95
C ALA A 281 11.02 18.03 -57.78
N ALA A 282 9.87 17.37 -57.82
CA ALA A 282 8.53 17.79 -57.41
C ALA A 282 7.79 16.48 -57.05
N ALA A 283 6.84 16.36 -56.13
CA ALA A 283 5.96 17.29 -55.41
C ALA A 283 5.48 16.54 -54.13
N SER A 284 5.42 17.17 -52.95
CA SER A 284 4.27 17.88 -52.36
C SER A 284 3.27 17.01 -51.59
N ALA A 285 3.11 17.29 -50.30
CA ALA A 285 1.85 17.08 -49.57
C ALA A 285 1.75 18.02 -48.34
N THR A 286 0.94 19.06 -48.50
CA THR A 286 0.15 19.70 -47.43
C THR A 286 -1.21 20.03 -48.03
N PRO A 287 -2.30 19.93 -47.26
CA PRO A 287 -3.09 21.15 -47.12
C PRO A 287 -3.59 21.40 -45.69
N ALA A 288 -3.82 22.68 -45.43
CA ALA A 288 -4.51 23.24 -44.28
C ALA A 288 -5.86 23.85 -44.72
N ARG A 289 -6.63 24.28 -43.71
CA ARG A 289 -7.90 25.05 -43.66
C ARG A 289 -9.13 24.16 -43.43
N THR A 290 -10.06 24.51 -42.52
CA THR A 290 -10.69 25.84 -42.41
C THR A 290 -11.28 26.07 -41.00
N ALA A 291 -11.21 27.32 -40.53
CA ALA A 291 -11.90 27.84 -39.35
C ALA A 291 -13.26 28.43 -39.73
N LEU A 292 -14.24 28.32 -38.83
CA LEU A 292 -15.46 29.15 -38.79
C LEU A 292 -15.76 29.55 -37.35
N ALA A 293 -16.17 30.81 -37.18
CA ALA A 293 -16.25 31.55 -35.94
C ALA A 293 -17.68 31.63 -35.34
N GLN A 294 -17.71 31.71 -34.00
CA GLN A 294 -18.57 32.47 -33.08
C GLN A 294 -20.10 32.63 -33.28
N ALA A 295 -20.84 32.20 -32.25
CA ALA A 295 -21.82 32.96 -31.43
C ALA A 295 -22.09 32.08 -30.18
N GLY A 296 -22.17 32.52 -28.91
CA GLY A 296 -22.61 33.78 -28.33
C GLY A 296 -23.76 33.45 -27.36
N ALA A 297 -23.48 33.07 -26.12
CA ALA A 297 -24.46 33.06 -25.02
C ALA A 297 -23.76 33.04 -23.65
N THR A 298 -23.67 34.22 -23.06
CA THR A 298 -23.34 34.49 -21.66
C THR A 298 -24.45 33.99 -20.73
N ALA A 299 -24.10 33.25 -19.68
CA ALA A 299 -24.93 33.10 -18.49
C ALA A 299 -24.03 33.08 -17.25
N THR A 300 -23.78 34.28 -16.73
CA THR A 300 -23.21 34.52 -15.41
C THR A 300 -24.24 34.14 -14.35
N ALA A 301 -23.97 33.13 -13.54
CA ALA A 301 -24.70 32.90 -12.28
C ALA A 301 -23.69 32.91 -11.14
N ALA A 302 -23.53 34.09 -10.53
CA ALA A 302 -22.84 34.27 -9.27
C ALA A 302 -23.56 33.43 -8.19
N ARG A 303 -22.86 32.45 -7.61
CA ARG A 303 -23.28 31.79 -6.38
C ARG A 303 -22.48 32.35 -5.23
N THR A 304 -23.17 33.15 -4.42
CA THR A 304 -22.77 33.63 -3.10
C THR A 304 -22.44 32.43 -2.18
N PRO A 305 -21.31 32.40 -1.46
CA PRO A 305 -21.13 31.46 -0.37
C PRO A 305 -21.78 32.03 0.89
N LEU A 306 -22.90 31.44 1.32
CA LEU A 306 -23.44 31.65 2.66
C LEU A 306 -22.80 30.60 3.58
N ALA A 307 -21.85 31.05 4.40
CA ALA A 307 -21.28 30.26 5.47
C ALA A 307 -22.30 30.16 6.61
N THR A 308 -22.85 28.97 6.81
CA THR A 308 -23.59 28.61 8.04
C THR A 308 -22.90 27.40 8.64
N SER A 309 -22.10 27.64 9.68
CA SER A 309 -21.50 26.60 10.50
C SER A 309 -22.57 25.93 11.37
N MET A 310 -22.69 24.61 11.26
CA MET A 310 -23.28 23.77 12.32
C MET A 310 -22.19 22.88 12.91
N PRO A 311 -22.10 22.74 14.24
CA PRO A 311 -21.07 21.94 14.89
C PRO A 311 -21.38 20.44 14.71
N SER A 312 -20.46 19.72 14.06
CA SER A 312 -20.46 18.25 14.03
C SER A 312 -19.71 17.74 15.25
N ALA A 313 -20.43 17.14 16.21
CA ALA A 313 -19.83 16.45 17.33
C ALA A 313 -19.25 15.12 16.85
N THR A 314 -17.93 15.04 16.75
CA THR A 314 -17.19 13.81 16.47
C THR A 314 -17.16 12.94 17.75
N PRO A 315 -17.53 11.65 17.70
CA PRO A 315 -17.38 10.78 18.85
C PRO A 315 -15.89 10.49 19.10
N VAL A 316 -15.44 10.76 20.32
CA VAL A 316 -14.09 10.45 20.82
C VAL A 316 -13.94 8.92 20.89
N PRO A 317 -12.91 8.31 20.25
CA PRO A 317 -12.62 6.89 20.43
C PRO A 317 -12.16 6.63 21.86
N ALA A 318 -12.77 5.63 22.52
CA ALA A 318 -12.36 5.21 23.86
C ALA A 318 -10.89 4.72 23.84
N LYS A 319 -10.11 5.25 24.78
CA LYS A 319 -8.72 4.88 25.06
C LYS A 319 -8.63 3.36 25.31
N PRO A 320 -7.85 2.58 24.54
CA PRO A 320 -7.59 1.19 24.86
C PRO A 320 -6.73 1.12 26.13
N THR A 321 -7.37 0.85 27.26
CA THR A 321 -6.70 0.48 28.51
C THR A 321 -6.35 -1.00 28.44
N GLY A 322 -5.23 -1.31 27.81
CA GLY A 322 -4.59 -2.62 27.84
C GLY A 322 -3.09 -2.43 27.71
N SER A 323 -2.36 -2.67 28.80
CA SER A 323 -0.89 -2.70 28.78
C SER A 323 -0.43 -3.83 27.84
N PRO A 324 0.58 -3.63 26.98
CA PRO A 324 1.09 -4.71 26.12
C PRO A 324 1.65 -5.83 27.00
N ALA A 325 1.17 -7.05 26.79
CA ALA A 325 1.73 -8.23 27.43
C ALA A 325 3.20 -8.40 27.02
N PRO A 326 4.06 -8.91 27.92
CA PRO A 326 5.49 -9.09 27.63
C PRO A 326 5.69 -10.01 26.43
N ILE A 327 6.68 -9.67 25.60
CA ILE A 327 7.11 -10.45 24.43
C ILE A 327 7.56 -11.82 24.92
N SER A 328 6.69 -12.81 24.74
CA SER A 328 7.06 -14.21 24.86
C SER A 328 8.02 -14.54 23.73
N THR A 329 9.17 -15.14 24.06
CA THR A 329 10.07 -15.77 23.08
C THR A 329 9.22 -16.64 22.14
N GLN A 330 9.21 -16.31 20.85
CA GLN A 330 8.51 -17.11 19.83
C GLN A 330 8.92 -18.57 20.01
N PRO A 331 7.96 -19.50 20.18
CA PRO A 331 8.27 -20.91 20.20
C PRO A 331 9.02 -21.28 18.92
N ALA A 332 10.06 -22.09 19.05
CA ALA A 332 10.67 -22.75 17.90
C ALA A 332 9.56 -23.46 17.11
N PHE A 333 9.63 -23.34 15.78
CA PHE A 333 8.72 -24.03 14.85
C PHE A 333 8.72 -25.54 15.15
N THR A 334 7.73 -26.00 15.91
CA THR A 334 7.26 -27.36 15.81
C THR A 334 6.27 -27.36 14.67
N GLN A 335 6.59 -28.08 13.60
CA GLN A 335 5.62 -28.40 12.54
C GLN A 335 4.25 -28.69 13.19
N PRO A 336 3.12 -28.23 12.62
CA PRO A 336 1.84 -28.91 12.85
C PRO A 336 2.12 -30.40 12.65
N PRO A 337 1.66 -31.28 13.56
CA PRO A 337 2.21 -32.63 13.69
C PRO A 337 2.33 -33.22 12.31
N THR A 338 3.58 -33.46 11.88
CA THR A 338 3.86 -34.34 10.76
C THR A 338 3.06 -35.57 11.10
N GLN A 339 1.97 -35.83 10.37
CA GLN A 339 1.19 -37.02 10.61
C GLN A 339 2.23 -38.14 10.61
N PRO A 340 2.38 -38.93 11.69
CA PRO A 340 3.34 -40.00 11.70
C PRO A 340 3.09 -40.80 10.43
N ALA A 341 4.12 -40.98 9.60
CA ALA A 341 4.01 -41.83 8.42
C ALA A 341 3.26 -43.09 8.87
N PRO A 342 2.10 -43.41 8.27
CA PRO A 342 1.23 -44.44 8.79
C PRO A 342 2.05 -45.71 9.06
N LYS A 343 2.09 -46.15 10.33
CA LYS A 343 2.76 -47.40 10.72
C LYS A 343 2.07 -48.64 10.13
N THR A 344 0.97 -48.42 9.41
CA THR A 344 0.18 -49.40 8.70
C THR A 344 -0.06 -48.91 7.28
N PRO A 345 0.12 -49.73 6.23
CA PRO A 345 -0.38 -49.40 4.91
C PRO A 345 -1.91 -49.26 4.99
N ALA A 346 -2.49 -48.24 4.36
CA ALA A 346 -3.93 -48.08 4.06
C ALA A 346 -4.83 -47.18 4.92
N ALA A 347 -4.33 -46.16 5.62
CA ALA A 347 -5.21 -45.01 5.96
C ALA A 347 -5.24 -44.04 4.76
N PRO A 348 -6.43 -43.67 4.23
CA PRO A 348 -6.50 -42.71 3.14
C PRO A 348 -5.99 -41.34 3.59
N PHE A 349 -5.20 -40.67 2.75
CA PHE A 349 -4.71 -39.33 3.02
C PHE A 349 -5.89 -38.38 3.28
N ASP A 350 -5.93 -37.75 4.46
CA ASP A 350 -6.98 -36.77 4.81
C ASP A 350 -6.40 -35.35 4.79
N PRO A 351 -6.59 -34.59 3.70
CA PRO A 351 -6.09 -33.22 3.62
C PRO A 351 -6.74 -32.28 4.64
N ARG A 352 -7.87 -32.62 5.27
CA ARG A 352 -8.46 -31.79 6.33
C ARG A 352 -7.53 -31.64 7.54
N LEU A 353 -6.57 -32.54 7.72
CA LEU A 353 -5.58 -32.45 8.80
C LEU A 353 -4.63 -31.25 8.67
N TYR A 354 -4.54 -30.65 7.48
CA TYR A 354 -3.77 -29.42 7.25
C TYR A 354 -4.61 -28.16 7.48
N ILE A 355 -5.87 -28.28 7.89
CA ILE A 355 -6.71 -27.15 8.29
C ILE A 355 -6.71 -27.06 9.81
N SER A 356 -6.45 -25.87 10.32
CA SER A 356 -6.38 -25.62 11.75
C SER A 356 -6.93 -24.26 12.12
N ASN A 357 -7.02 -24.02 13.44
CA ASN A 357 -7.34 -22.72 14.02
C ASN A 357 -8.70 -22.15 13.59
N ILE A 358 -9.69 -23.04 13.44
CA ILE A 358 -11.11 -22.65 13.36
C ILE A 358 -11.59 -22.38 14.79
N THR A 359 -11.54 -21.13 15.21
CA THR A 359 -11.81 -20.73 16.60
C THR A 359 -13.11 -19.91 16.72
N PRO A 360 -13.64 -19.68 17.94
CA PRO A 360 -14.73 -18.74 18.18
C PRO A 360 -14.44 -17.32 17.66
N ARG A 361 -13.17 -16.90 17.58
CA ARG A 361 -12.78 -15.60 17.02
C ARG A 361 -13.22 -15.44 15.56
N ALA A 362 -13.18 -16.51 14.76
CA ALA A 362 -13.70 -16.49 13.40
C ALA A 362 -15.21 -16.17 13.36
N ARG A 363 -15.98 -16.65 14.35
CA ARG A 363 -17.41 -16.34 14.48
C ARG A 363 -17.66 -14.89 14.86
N GLU A 364 -16.85 -14.32 15.74
CA GLU A 364 -16.93 -12.89 16.07
C GLU A 364 -16.71 -12.01 14.83
N ILE A 365 -15.68 -12.34 14.03
CA ILE A 365 -15.38 -11.62 12.78
C ILE A 365 -16.55 -11.76 11.79
N PHE A 366 -17.10 -12.97 11.64
CA PHE A 366 -18.25 -13.22 10.79
C PHE A 366 -19.47 -12.39 11.20
N LEU A 367 -19.83 -12.38 12.48
CA LEU A 367 -20.97 -11.62 12.99
C LEU A 367 -20.77 -10.10 12.83
N LEU A 368 -19.54 -9.60 13.01
CA LEU A 368 -19.18 -8.22 12.69
C LEU A 368 -19.40 -7.91 11.20
N GLY A 369 -19.00 -8.83 10.31
CA GLY A 369 -19.23 -8.74 8.88
C GLY A 369 -20.70 -8.70 8.52
N GLN A 370 -21.51 -9.60 9.08
CA GLN A 370 -22.96 -9.64 8.87
C GLN A 370 -23.61 -8.30 9.26
N ALA A 371 -23.23 -7.73 10.41
CA ALA A 371 -23.72 -6.42 10.85
C ALA A 371 -23.32 -5.26 9.92
N ARG A 372 -22.29 -5.45 9.09
CA ARG A 372 -21.78 -4.46 8.12
C ARG A 372 -22.24 -4.72 6.68
N GLY A 373 -23.07 -5.74 6.46
CA GLY A 373 -23.59 -6.09 5.15
C GLY A 373 -22.69 -7.01 4.32
N ASN A 374 -21.67 -7.64 4.92
CA ASN A 374 -20.96 -8.74 4.27
C ASN A 374 -21.91 -9.92 4.11
N ARG A 375 -21.79 -10.64 3.00
CA ARG A 375 -22.67 -11.75 2.68
C ARG A 375 -22.05 -13.07 3.05
N ALA A 376 -22.80 -13.89 3.79
CA ALA A 376 -22.34 -15.20 4.26
C ALA A 376 -21.96 -16.13 3.11
N ASP A 377 -22.68 -16.04 1.99
CA ASP A 377 -22.53 -16.86 0.78
C ASP A 377 -21.45 -16.36 -0.18
N ARG A 378 -20.53 -15.49 0.26
CA ARG A 378 -19.46 -14.94 -0.57
C ARG A 378 -18.10 -15.06 0.10
N PHE A 379 -17.10 -15.41 -0.70
CA PHE A 379 -15.70 -15.28 -0.34
C PHE A 379 -14.91 -14.50 -1.40
N SER A 380 -13.79 -13.93 -0.98
CA SER A 380 -12.78 -13.31 -1.84
C SER A 380 -11.54 -14.18 -1.90
N LYS A 381 -10.85 -14.17 -3.04
CA LYS A 381 -9.49 -14.69 -3.18
C LYS A 381 -8.53 -13.50 -3.08
N VAL A 382 -7.46 -13.61 -2.32
CA VAL A 382 -6.44 -12.57 -2.14
C VAL A 382 -5.10 -13.25 -2.29
N GLY A 383 -4.22 -12.75 -3.17
CA GLY A 383 -3.02 -13.54 -3.49
C GLY A 383 -2.12 -13.00 -4.58
N ASP A 384 -1.23 -13.86 -5.05
CA ASP A 384 -0.26 -13.55 -6.09
C ASP A 384 -0.48 -14.42 -7.36
N SER A 385 0.58 -14.69 -8.12
CA SER A 385 0.51 -15.50 -9.36
C SER A 385 -0.05 -16.90 -9.15
N ILE A 386 0.00 -17.46 -7.94
CA ILE A 386 -0.60 -18.77 -7.69
C ILE A 386 -2.13 -18.70 -7.57
N THR A 387 -2.71 -17.51 -7.33
CA THR A 387 -4.16 -17.31 -7.11
C THR A 387 -4.93 -16.96 -8.39
N ILE A 388 -4.25 -16.42 -9.40
CA ILE A 388 -4.87 -15.90 -10.62
C ILE A 388 -5.35 -16.96 -11.63
N PRO A 389 -4.62 -18.05 -11.87
CA PRO A 389 -4.97 -18.98 -12.95
C PRO A 389 -6.39 -19.55 -12.76
N PRO A 390 -7.21 -19.64 -13.83
CA PRO A 390 -8.58 -20.17 -13.75
C PRO A 390 -8.69 -21.59 -13.19
N GLN A 391 -7.61 -22.38 -13.28
CA GLN A 391 -7.52 -23.71 -12.68
C GLN A 391 -7.63 -23.66 -11.14
N PHE A 392 -7.39 -22.50 -10.52
CA PHE A 392 -7.73 -22.26 -9.14
C PHE A 392 -9.19 -21.88 -9.01
N LEU A 393 -10.00 -22.84 -8.53
CA LEU A 393 -11.41 -22.69 -8.17
C LEU A 393 -12.38 -22.31 -9.30
N ALA A 394 -11.98 -21.61 -10.36
CA ALA A 394 -12.94 -21.13 -11.38
C ALA A 394 -13.53 -22.26 -12.25
N LEU A 395 -12.87 -23.43 -12.33
CA LEU A 395 -13.45 -24.61 -12.98
C LEU A 395 -14.71 -25.14 -12.26
N ILE A 396 -14.84 -24.85 -10.95
CA ILE A 396 -16.00 -25.26 -10.15
C ILE A 396 -17.26 -24.55 -10.64
N ASP A 397 -17.16 -23.25 -10.93
CA ASP A 397 -18.27 -22.43 -11.45
C ASP A 397 -18.78 -22.93 -12.80
N LYS A 398 -17.91 -23.58 -13.59
CA LYS A 398 -18.24 -24.18 -14.88
C LYS A 398 -18.84 -25.58 -14.78
N GLY A 399 -18.92 -26.16 -13.58
CA GLY A 399 -19.28 -27.58 -13.40
C GLY A 399 -18.20 -28.56 -13.86
N GLU A 400 -16.98 -28.09 -14.14
CA GLU A 400 -15.86 -28.90 -14.63
C GLU A 400 -15.05 -29.49 -13.47
N TYR A 401 -15.71 -30.28 -12.60
CA TYR A 401 -15.07 -30.93 -11.47
C TYR A 401 -15.65 -32.31 -11.13
N ASN A 402 -14.85 -33.14 -10.47
CA ASN A 402 -15.26 -34.43 -9.90
C ASN A 402 -14.79 -34.53 -8.44
N LEU A 403 -15.75 -34.52 -7.51
CA LEU A 403 -15.46 -34.54 -6.07
C LEU A 403 -14.97 -35.89 -5.54
N ARG A 404 -15.18 -36.98 -6.29
CA ARG A 404 -14.82 -38.35 -5.85
C ARG A 404 -15.36 -38.65 -4.45
N ARG A 405 -14.51 -39.03 -3.49
CA ARG A 405 -14.92 -39.30 -2.11
C ARG A 405 -15.29 -38.05 -1.30
N TYR A 406 -15.08 -36.86 -1.84
CA TYR A 406 -15.33 -35.58 -1.17
C TYR A 406 -16.68 -34.97 -1.55
N THR A 407 -17.67 -35.79 -1.90
CA THR A 407 -19.02 -35.34 -2.31
C THR A 407 -19.72 -34.48 -1.26
N VAL A 408 -19.35 -34.60 0.02
CA VAL A 408 -19.82 -33.70 1.09
C VAL A 408 -19.50 -32.23 0.84
N LEU A 409 -18.51 -31.93 0.00
CA LEU A 409 -18.16 -30.55 -0.37
C LEU A 409 -19.15 -29.92 -1.37
N GLN A 410 -20.10 -30.70 -1.91
CA GLN A 410 -21.11 -30.18 -2.83
C GLN A 410 -21.94 -29.07 -2.19
N ASP A 411 -22.41 -29.26 -0.96
CA ASP A 411 -23.18 -28.23 -0.24
C ASP A 411 -22.38 -26.92 -0.06
N THR A 412 -21.06 -27.01 0.06
CA THR A 412 -20.18 -25.83 0.16
C THR A 412 -20.04 -25.14 -1.18
N ILE A 413 -19.94 -25.91 -2.27
CA ILE A 413 -19.96 -25.37 -3.63
C ILE A 413 -21.29 -24.67 -3.91
N ASP A 414 -22.40 -25.32 -3.60
CA ASP A 414 -23.74 -24.77 -3.83
C ASP A 414 -23.95 -23.48 -3.02
N PHE A 415 -23.51 -23.48 -1.75
CA PHE A 415 -23.61 -22.31 -0.88
C PHE A 415 -22.85 -21.09 -1.43
N PHE A 416 -21.58 -21.25 -1.83
CA PHE A 416 -20.78 -20.14 -2.36
C PHE A 416 -21.03 -19.84 -3.85
N SER A 417 -21.80 -20.70 -4.53
CA SER A 417 -22.29 -20.47 -5.90
C SER A 417 -23.65 -19.76 -5.95
N ALA A 418 -24.36 -19.70 -4.82
CA ALA A 418 -25.74 -19.23 -4.76
C ALA A 418 -25.93 -17.79 -5.26
N THR A 419 -24.95 -16.91 -5.01
CA THR A 419 -25.05 -15.51 -5.38
C THR A 419 -23.89 -15.08 -6.27
N PRO A 420 -24.17 -14.54 -7.47
CA PRO A 420 -23.15 -13.97 -8.35
C PRO A 420 -22.37 -12.81 -7.70
N VAL A 421 -21.10 -12.75 -8.05
CA VAL A 421 -20.14 -11.67 -7.79
C VAL A 421 -19.47 -11.32 -9.12
N ARG A 422 -19.76 -10.12 -9.63
CA ARG A 422 -19.21 -9.58 -10.88
C ARG A 422 -19.33 -10.53 -12.08
N ASN A 423 -18.30 -11.34 -12.34
CA ASN A 423 -18.16 -12.19 -13.53
C ASN A 423 -18.47 -13.69 -13.30
N GLY A 424 -19.00 -14.08 -12.13
CA GLY A 424 -19.40 -15.47 -11.84
C GLY A 424 -19.83 -15.64 -10.38
N SER A 425 -19.74 -16.83 -9.79
CA SER A 425 -19.77 -16.96 -8.31
C SER A 425 -18.46 -16.50 -7.66
N SER A 426 -18.33 -16.58 -6.33
CA SER A 426 -17.04 -16.37 -5.65
C SER A 426 -15.92 -17.28 -6.19
N PHE A 427 -16.24 -18.46 -6.74
CA PHE A 427 -15.26 -19.37 -7.33
C PHE A 427 -14.66 -18.82 -8.64
N ALA A 428 -15.48 -18.27 -9.53
CA ALA A 428 -15.02 -17.68 -10.80
C ALA A 428 -14.70 -16.19 -10.70
N ASN A 429 -15.09 -15.53 -9.61
CA ASN A 429 -14.85 -14.11 -9.42
C ASN A 429 -13.36 -13.80 -9.54
N GLN A 430 -12.99 -12.99 -10.52
CA GLN A 430 -11.60 -12.58 -10.68
C GLN A 430 -11.26 -11.61 -9.57
N SER A 431 -10.21 -11.95 -8.81
CA SER A 431 -9.78 -11.13 -7.67
C SER A 431 -9.17 -9.82 -8.17
N LEU A 432 -9.60 -8.72 -7.54
CA LEU A 432 -8.95 -7.42 -7.69
C LEU A 432 -7.74 -7.27 -6.75
N ALA A 433 -7.68 -8.14 -5.73
CA ALA A 433 -6.64 -8.22 -4.71
C ALA A 433 -5.65 -9.38 -5.00
N ALA A 434 -5.48 -9.72 -6.27
CA ALA A 434 -4.44 -10.64 -6.70
C ALA A 434 -3.93 -10.30 -8.10
N LYS A 435 -2.62 -10.41 -8.31
CA LYS A 435 -1.99 -10.38 -9.64
C LYS A 435 -0.69 -11.17 -9.69
N PHE A 436 -0.27 -11.49 -10.90
CA PHE A 436 1.04 -12.06 -11.17
C PHE A 436 2.16 -11.18 -10.61
N GLY A 437 3.10 -11.81 -9.92
CA GLY A 437 4.32 -11.15 -9.45
C GLY A 437 4.19 -10.25 -8.24
N TRP A 438 3.00 -10.14 -7.66
CA TRP A 438 2.81 -9.31 -6.48
C TRP A 438 3.55 -9.92 -5.28
N PRO A 439 4.47 -9.16 -4.62
CA PRO A 439 4.80 -9.43 -3.23
C PRO A 439 3.62 -9.02 -2.35
N THR A 440 3.61 -9.49 -1.11
CA THR A 440 2.49 -9.36 -0.16
C THR A 440 2.04 -7.92 0.03
N ARG A 441 3.00 -6.99 0.13
CA ARG A 441 2.74 -5.55 0.28
C ARG A 441 1.93 -4.92 -0.86
N GLN A 442 1.91 -5.52 -2.05
CA GLN A 442 1.28 -4.90 -3.23
C GLN A 442 -0.24 -4.82 -3.12
N VAL A 443 -0.86 -5.73 -2.36
CA VAL A 443 -2.32 -5.70 -2.15
C VAL A 443 -2.79 -4.50 -1.31
N LEU A 444 -1.85 -3.88 -0.59
CA LEU A 444 -2.04 -2.68 0.24
C LEU A 444 -1.65 -1.39 -0.50
N ASN A 445 -1.18 -1.50 -1.74
CA ASN A 445 -0.74 -0.34 -2.50
C ASN A 445 -1.89 0.27 -3.32
N PRO A 446 -2.30 1.52 -3.09
CA PRO A 446 -3.36 2.16 -3.87
C PRO A 446 -3.01 2.33 -5.36
N TRP A 447 -1.73 2.44 -5.71
CA TRP A 447 -1.30 2.49 -7.13
C TRP A 447 -1.40 1.14 -7.85
N ALA A 448 -1.60 0.05 -7.10
CA ALA A 448 -1.80 -1.28 -7.67
C ALA A 448 -3.27 -1.55 -8.03
N ALA A 449 -4.18 -0.67 -7.58
CA ALA A 449 -5.61 -0.81 -7.79
C ALA A 449 -5.98 -0.67 -9.27
N GLY A 450 -6.95 -1.47 -9.72
CA GLY A 450 -7.47 -1.38 -11.08
C GLY A 450 -8.45 -0.22 -11.25
N GLU A 451 -8.80 0.10 -12.49
CA GLU A 451 -9.69 1.22 -12.84
C GLU A 451 -11.09 1.15 -12.21
N ILE A 452 -11.54 -0.04 -11.81
CA ILE A 452 -12.82 -0.25 -11.12
C ILE A 452 -12.79 0.20 -9.64
N CYS A 453 -11.59 0.43 -9.10
CA CYS A 453 -11.39 0.85 -7.73
C CYS A 453 -11.51 2.37 -7.59
N GLY A 454 -11.90 2.82 -6.39
CA GLY A 454 -11.98 4.23 -6.06
C GLY A 454 -10.60 4.89 -6.06
N ALA A 455 -10.57 6.21 -6.25
CA ALA A 455 -9.34 6.98 -6.15
C ALA A 455 -8.71 6.83 -4.75
N GLY A 456 -7.43 6.42 -4.71
CA GLY A 456 -6.72 6.16 -3.46
C GLY A 456 -7.13 4.88 -2.72
N GLU A 457 -8.04 4.08 -3.28
CA GLU A 457 -8.46 2.80 -2.72
C GLU A 457 -7.38 1.74 -2.95
N ILE A 458 -7.07 0.93 -1.93
CA ILE A 458 -6.15 -0.20 -2.07
C ILE A 458 -6.86 -1.42 -2.70
N PRO A 459 -6.15 -2.31 -3.43
CA PRO A 459 -6.73 -3.51 -4.04
C PRO A 459 -7.57 -4.36 -3.07
N LEU A 460 -7.09 -4.53 -1.83
CA LEU A 460 -7.79 -5.29 -0.80
C LEU A 460 -9.15 -4.69 -0.43
N GLU A 461 -9.19 -3.36 -0.26
CA GLU A 461 -10.42 -2.63 0.06
C GLU A 461 -11.40 -2.70 -1.09
N CYS A 462 -10.92 -2.49 -2.31
CA CYS A 462 -11.71 -2.56 -3.54
C CYS A 462 -12.36 -3.94 -3.72
N GLU A 463 -11.59 -5.02 -3.51
CA GLU A 463 -12.09 -6.39 -3.53
C GLU A 463 -13.19 -6.60 -2.47
N TYR A 464 -12.97 -6.16 -1.23
CA TYR A 464 -13.95 -6.35 -0.15
C TYR A 464 -15.21 -5.50 -0.35
N ARG A 465 -15.09 -4.27 -0.84
CA ARG A 465 -16.23 -3.40 -1.13
C ARG A 465 -17.11 -3.98 -2.24
N LEU A 466 -16.49 -4.49 -3.31
CA LEU A 466 -17.22 -5.00 -4.48
C LEU A 466 -17.72 -6.43 -4.31
N THR A 467 -17.04 -7.25 -3.50
CA THR A 467 -17.46 -8.64 -3.22
C THR A 467 -18.38 -8.72 -2.01
N GLN A 468 -18.14 -7.91 -0.97
CA GLN A 468 -18.76 -8.00 0.36
C GLN A 468 -18.63 -9.42 0.96
N PRO A 469 -17.41 -9.97 1.07
CA PRO A 469 -17.20 -11.38 1.43
C PRO A 469 -17.33 -11.63 2.93
N ALA A 470 -17.76 -12.82 3.32
CA ALA A 470 -17.59 -13.33 4.69
C ALA A 470 -16.18 -13.88 4.95
N VAL A 471 -15.51 -14.39 3.91
CA VAL A 471 -14.17 -15.02 4.01
C VAL A 471 -13.23 -14.45 2.97
N ALA A 472 -11.98 -14.24 3.34
CA ALA A 472 -10.89 -14.00 2.40
C ALA A 472 -9.92 -15.18 2.44
N LEU A 473 -9.77 -15.85 1.29
CA LEU A 473 -8.76 -16.87 1.09
C LEU A 473 -7.43 -16.17 0.75
N ILE A 474 -6.49 -16.10 1.68
CA ILE A 474 -5.26 -15.30 1.55
C ILE A 474 -4.06 -16.19 1.25
N MET A 475 -3.52 -16.05 0.04
CA MET A 475 -2.40 -16.82 -0.51
C MET A 475 -1.33 -15.88 -1.07
N LEU A 476 -0.64 -15.17 -0.17
CA LEU A 476 0.41 -14.20 -0.48
C LEU A 476 1.75 -14.66 0.11
N GLY A 477 2.83 -14.40 -0.62
CA GLY A 477 4.19 -14.66 -0.14
C GLY A 477 5.11 -15.32 -1.15
N THR A 478 4.58 -15.83 -2.28
CA THR A 478 5.39 -16.55 -3.27
C THR A 478 6.49 -15.66 -3.84
N ASN A 479 6.16 -14.39 -4.15
CA ASN A 479 7.11 -13.40 -4.68
C ASN A 479 7.91 -12.68 -3.58
N ASP A 480 7.60 -12.92 -2.31
CA ASP A 480 8.37 -12.40 -1.18
C ASP A 480 9.60 -13.29 -0.92
N VAL A 481 9.53 -14.57 -1.27
CA VAL A 481 10.59 -15.58 -1.07
C VAL A 481 11.97 -15.15 -1.61
N PRO A 482 12.14 -14.64 -2.84
CA PRO A 482 13.48 -14.38 -3.37
C PRO A 482 14.28 -13.32 -2.61
N SER A 483 13.62 -12.26 -2.13
CA SER A 483 14.34 -11.06 -1.69
C SER A 483 13.66 -10.24 -0.59
N THR A 484 12.42 -10.51 -0.23
CA THR A 484 11.72 -9.70 0.78
C THR A 484 12.26 -10.02 2.18
N PRO A 485 12.65 -9.02 2.99
CA PRO A 485 13.00 -9.24 4.38
C PRO A 485 11.80 -9.78 5.17
N ALA A 486 12.02 -10.79 6.01
CA ALA A 486 10.98 -11.42 6.82
C ALA A 486 10.15 -10.41 7.65
N ALA A 487 10.80 -9.38 8.20
CA ALA A 487 10.12 -8.32 8.94
C ALA A 487 9.13 -7.51 8.07
N VAL A 488 9.47 -7.27 6.79
CA VAL A 488 8.59 -6.58 5.85
C VAL A 488 7.39 -7.45 5.50
N TYR A 489 7.64 -8.74 5.20
CA TYR A 489 6.58 -9.71 4.98
C TYR A 489 5.62 -9.80 6.17
N ALA A 490 6.17 -9.89 7.40
CA ALA A 490 5.38 -9.94 8.63
C ALA A 490 4.52 -8.68 8.84
N ALA A 491 5.07 -7.49 8.61
CA ALA A 491 4.32 -6.24 8.74
C ALA A 491 3.18 -6.17 7.72
N SER A 492 3.45 -6.46 6.45
CA SER A 492 2.43 -6.43 5.41
C SER A 492 1.34 -7.48 5.61
N LEU A 493 1.70 -8.72 5.97
CA LEU A 493 0.72 -9.76 6.23
C LEU A 493 -0.14 -9.44 7.46
N ARG A 494 0.47 -8.87 8.52
CA ARG A 494 -0.26 -8.39 9.70
C ARG A 494 -1.28 -7.31 9.32
N GLU A 495 -0.88 -6.32 8.53
CA GLU A 495 -1.78 -5.25 8.08
C GLU A 495 -2.96 -5.80 7.27
N ILE A 496 -2.74 -6.78 6.39
CA ILE A 496 -3.80 -7.48 5.64
C ILE A 496 -4.77 -8.21 6.58
N VAL A 497 -4.24 -8.92 7.58
CA VAL A 497 -5.04 -9.62 8.60
C VAL A 497 -5.89 -8.64 9.40
N GLU A 498 -5.28 -7.58 9.92
CA GLU A 498 -5.94 -6.54 10.70
C GLU A 498 -7.01 -5.80 9.89
N PHE A 499 -6.69 -5.45 8.64
CA PHE A 499 -7.65 -4.84 7.72
C PHE A 499 -8.85 -5.75 7.46
N SER A 500 -8.62 -7.05 7.25
CA SER A 500 -9.68 -8.04 7.02
C SER A 500 -10.60 -8.18 8.22
N ILE A 501 -10.02 -8.32 9.41
CA ILE A 501 -10.76 -8.36 10.68
C ILE A 501 -11.56 -7.08 10.87
N LEU A 502 -10.92 -5.91 10.65
CA LEU A 502 -11.57 -4.61 10.75
C LEU A 502 -12.75 -4.49 9.80
N ARG A 503 -12.70 -5.11 8.61
CA ARG A 503 -13.80 -5.12 7.63
C ARG A 503 -14.83 -6.23 7.87
N GLY A 504 -14.68 -7.02 8.94
CA GLY A 504 -15.59 -8.14 9.24
C GLY A 504 -15.47 -9.30 8.23
N VAL A 505 -14.30 -9.48 7.65
CA VAL A 505 -13.98 -10.57 6.71
C VAL A 505 -13.04 -11.53 7.41
N ILE A 506 -13.39 -12.82 7.49
CA ILE A 506 -12.54 -13.84 8.10
C ILE A 506 -11.29 -14.05 7.24
N PRO A 507 -10.07 -13.69 7.70
CA PRO A 507 -8.85 -13.99 6.96
C PRO A 507 -8.50 -15.47 7.17
N ALA A 508 -8.61 -16.28 6.12
CA ALA A 508 -8.14 -17.66 6.13
C ALA A 508 -6.80 -17.74 5.41
N LEU A 509 -5.73 -17.94 6.19
CA LEU A 509 -4.36 -17.87 5.69
C LEU A 509 -3.91 -19.19 5.07
N SER A 510 -3.17 -19.10 3.97
CA SER A 510 -2.37 -20.18 3.40
C SER A 510 -0.91 -20.01 3.75
N THR A 511 -0.23 -21.09 4.11
CA THR A 511 1.23 -21.13 3.98
C THR A 511 1.65 -21.05 2.50
N ILE A 512 2.81 -20.46 2.24
CA ILE A 512 3.49 -20.37 0.95
C ILE A 512 4.01 -21.76 0.55
N PRO A 513 3.77 -22.26 -0.68
CA PRO A 513 4.29 -23.55 -1.11
C PRO A 513 5.84 -23.57 -1.16
N SER A 514 6.42 -24.73 -1.45
CA SER A 514 7.86 -24.81 -1.72
C SER A 514 8.27 -23.85 -2.84
N PHE A 515 9.55 -23.46 -2.85
CA PHE A 515 10.15 -22.58 -3.85
C PHE A 515 11.53 -23.13 -4.23
N ASN A 516 11.59 -23.83 -5.35
CA ASN A 516 12.73 -24.63 -5.79
C ASN A 516 13.56 -23.86 -6.83
N ARG A 517 14.05 -22.68 -6.44
CA ARG A 517 15.07 -21.94 -7.18
C ARG A 517 16.29 -21.73 -6.29
N ALA A 518 17.46 -21.87 -6.89
CA ALA A 518 18.76 -21.85 -6.22
C ALA A 518 18.90 -20.64 -5.26
N GLY A 519 19.14 -20.95 -3.99
CA GLY A 519 19.41 -19.95 -2.94
C GLY A 519 18.16 -19.46 -2.19
N SER A 520 16.97 -19.92 -2.55
CA SER A 520 15.70 -19.51 -1.92
C SER A 520 14.93 -20.67 -1.27
N GLU A 521 15.44 -21.90 -1.33
CA GLU A 521 14.71 -23.12 -0.95
C GLU A 521 14.31 -23.17 0.53
N GLN A 522 15.08 -22.50 1.40
CA GLN A 522 14.77 -22.43 2.83
C GLN A 522 13.79 -21.31 3.19
N ARG A 523 13.62 -20.32 2.31
CA ARG A 523 12.83 -19.13 2.63
C ARG A 523 11.35 -19.41 2.89
N PRO A 524 10.67 -20.34 2.17
CA PRO A 524 9.29 -20.68 2.50
C PRO A 524 9.10 -21.13 3.95
N ARG A 525 10.04 -21.86 4.54
CA ARG A 525 9.94 -22.28 5.96
C ARG A 525 9.97 -21.09 6.89
N GLU A 526 10.88 -20.15 6.65
CA GLU A 526 11.00 -18.92 7.44
C GLU A 526 9.75 -18.04 7.34
N LEU A 527 9.26 -17.80 6.13
CA LEU A 527 8.07 -16.97 5.92
C LEU A 527 6.80 -17.68 6.41
N ASN A 528 6.70 -19.01 6.28
CA ASN A 528 5.58 -19.78 6.82
C ASN A 528 5.53 -19.78 8.35
N ALA A 529 6.67 -19.67 9.04
CA ALA A 529 6.67 -19.48 10.49
C ALA A 529 5.92 -18.18 10.88
N ILE A 530 6.04 -17.13 10.06
CA ILE A 530 5.30 -15.87 10.25
C ILE A 530 3.80 -16.06 9.97
N VAL A 531 3.44 -16.76 8.89
CA VAL A 531 2.04 -17.06 8.56
C VAL A 531 1.36 -17.81 9.71
N VAL A 532 2.01 -18.86 10.21
CA VAL A 532 1.52 -19.68 11.32
C VAL A 532 1.41 -18.85 12.60
N ALA A 533 2.44 -18.06 12.93
CA ALA A 533 2.42 -17.19 14.09
C ALA A 533 1.25 -16.19 14.04
N LEU A 534 1.04 -15.52 12.90
CA LEU A 534 -0.09 -14.59 12.74
C LEU A 534 -1.44 -15.31 12.81
N ALA A 535 -1.56 -16.51 12.25
CA ALA A 535 -2.78 -17.29 12.40
C ALA A 535 -3.10 -17.55 13.88
N LEU A 536 -2.11 -18.02 14.65
CA LEU A 536 -2.24 -18.30 16.08
C LEU A 536 -2.53 -17.03 16.89
N ASP A 537 -1.76 -15.96 16.69
CA ASP A 537 -1.86 -14.69 17.42
C ASP A 537 -3.26 -14.07 17.27
N TYR A 538 -3.80 -14.05 16.05
CA TYR A 538 -5.13 -13.50 15.78
C TYR A 538 -6.25 -14.54 15.92
N GLN A 539 -5.91 -15.80 16.22
CA GLN A 539 -6.83 -16.93 16.34
C GLN A 539 -7.70 -17.12 15.07
N ILE A 540 -7.10 -16.96 13.90
CA ILE A 540 -7.76 -17.01 12.58
C ILE A 540 -7.43 -18.31 11.82
N PRO A 541 -8.30 -18.76 10.90
CA PRO A 541 -8.12 -20.00 10.17
C PRO A 541 -6.81 -20.09 9.40
N LEU A 542 -6.21 -21.28 9.38
CA LEU A 542 -5.00 -21.60 8.62
C LEU A 542 -5.22 -22.89 7.82
N TRP A 543 -4.84 -22.90 6.54
CA TRP A 543 -4.54 -24.14 5.83
C TRP A 543 -3.04 -24.22 5.49
N ASP A 544 -2.39 -25.29 5.93
CA ASP A 544 -0.97 -25.53 5.70
C ASP A 544 -0.75 -26.22 4.34
N PHE A 545 -0.86 -25.42 3.28
CA PHE A 545 -0.62 -25.86 1.91
C PHE A 545 0.81 -26.38 1.70
N TRP A 546 1.80 -25.78 2.37
CA TRP A 546 3.20 -26.17 2.26
C TRP A 546 3.39 -27.61 2.75
N ALA A 547 2.92 -27.90 3.96
CA ALA A 547 3.03 -29.23 4.56
C ALA A 547 2.24 -30.26 3.75
N ALA A 548 1.06 -29.89 3.24
CA ALA A 548 0.22 -30.77 2.44
C ALA A 548 0.86 -31.22 1.12
N THR A 549 1.83 -30.48 0.57
CA THR A 549 2.45 -30.85 -0.71
C THR A 549 3.85 -31.45 -0.59
N GLN A 550 4.47 -31.48 0.59
CA GLN A 550 5.86 -31.94 0.74
C GLN A 550 6.10 -33.39 0.26
N HIS A 551 5.07 -34.24 0.32
CA HIS A 551 5.16 -35.64 -0.09
C HIS A 551 4.89 -35.86 -1.59
N LEU A 552 4.52 -34.81 -2.33
CA LEU A 552 4.22 -34.89 -3.75
C LEU A 552 5.51 -34.84 -4.60
N PRO A 553 5.48 -35.35 -5.84
CA PRO A 553 6.55 -35.12 -6.81
C PRO A 553 6.87 -33.63 -6.92
N ASN A 554 8.17 -33.29 -6.88
CA ASN A 554 8.64 -31.89 -6.87
C ASN A 554 7.93 -31.01 -5.82
N GLN A 555 7.53 -31.59 -4.68
CA GLN A 555 6.77 -30.95 -3.61
C GLN A 555 5.47 -30.28 -4.11
N GLY A 556 4.90 -30.82 -5.18
CA GLY A 556 3.67 -30.34 -5.82
C GLY A 556 3.87 -29.20 -6.81
N LEU A 557 5.11 -28.79 -7.11
CA LEU A 557 5.43 -27.72 -8.05
C LEU A 557 5.58 -28.21 -9.48
N SER A 558 5.33 -27.30 -10.43
CA SER A 558 5.63 -27.48 -11.84
C SER A 558 7.13 -27.41 -12.10
N GLY A 559 7.55 -27.64 -13.35
CA GLY A 559 8.97 -27.63 -13.74
C GLY A 559 9.67 -26.28 -13.54
N ASP A 560 8.93 -25.19 -13.31
CA ASP A 560 9.49 -23.87 -13.01
C ASP A 560 9.97 -23.67 -11.57
N GLY A 561 9.69 -24.64 -10.69
CA GLY A 561 10.08 -24.60 -9.29
C GLY A 561 9.36 -23.54 -8.45
N VAL A 562 8.26 -22.95 -8.93
CA VAL A 562 7.54 -21.89 -8.20
C VAL A 562 6.03 -22.12 -8.19
N HIS A 563 5.43 -22.42 -9.34
CA HIS A 563 3.98 -22.54 -9.43
C HIS A 563 3.54 -23.99 -9.17
N PRO A 564 2.38 -24.21 -8.53
CA PRO A 564 1.86 -25.57 -8.35
C PRO A 564 1.62 -26.29 -9.68
N ALA A 565 1.98 -27.57 -9.74
CA ALA A 565 1.67 -28.42 -10.89
C ALA A 565 0.16 -28.66 -10.98
N TRP A 566 -0.39 -28.50 -12.19
CA TRP A 566 -1.80 -28.71 -12.46
C TRP A 566 -2.10 -30.13 -12.92
N GLY A 567 -3.26 -30.65 -12.54
CA GLY A 567 -3.86 -31.79 -13.22
C GLY A 567 -4.56 -31.38 -14.51
N SER A 568 -4.96 -32.36 -15.32
CA SER A 568 -5.83 -32.13 -16.47
C SER A 568 -7.21 -31.62 -16.03
N ALA A 569 -7.86 -30.81 -16.84
CA ALA A 569 -9.29 -30.54 -16.69
C ALA A 569 -10.10 -31.79 -17.12
N PRO A 570 -11.25 -32.10 -16.46
CA PRO A 570 -11.87 -31.36 -15.36
C PRO A 570 -11.11 -31.51 -14.02
N LEU A 571 -11.33 -30.60 -13.07
CA LEU A 571 -10.74 -30.67 -11.74
C LEU A 571 -11.19 -31.95 -11.01
N ASP A 572 -10.33 -32.94 -10.92
CA ASP A 572 -10.69 -34.25 -10.37
C ASP A 572 -9.88 -34.59 -9.11
N PHE A 573 -10.59 -34.81 -7.99
CA PHE A 573 -10.00 -35.16 -6.68
C PHE A 573 -9.78 -36.67 -6.49
N SER A 574 -9.38 -37.38 -7.56
CA SER A 574 -8.92 -38.76 -7.48
C SER A 574 -7.64 -38.86 -6.63
N GLU A 575 -7.39 -40.02 -6.02
CA GLU A 575 -6.17 -40.21 -5.23
C GLU A 575 -4.90 -40.02 -6.07
N ASP A 576 -4.92 -40.47 -7.33
CA ASP A 576 -3.79 -40.33 -8.24
C ASP A 576 -3.49 -38.85 -8.51
N ASN A 577 -4.51 -38.03 -8.81
CA ASN A 577 -4.31 -36.60 -9.04
C ASN A 577 -3.82 -35.88 -7.78
N LEU A 578 -4.38 -36.23 -6.61
CA LEU A 578 -3.97 -35.65 -5.33
C LEU A 578 -2.53 -36.02 -4.94
N ARG A 579 -2.03 -37.16 -5.41
CA ARG A 579 -0.64 -37.60 -5.20
C ARG A 579 0.35 -37.04 -6.22
N GLN A 580 -0.13 -36.43 -7.32
CA GLN A 580 0.73 -35.94 -8.41
C GLN A 580 0.77 -34.42 -8.53
N HIS A 581 -0.30 -33.71 -8.15
CA HIS A 581 -0.48 -32.31 -8.54
C HIS A 581 -0.78 -31.40 -7.35
N GLY A 582 0.14 -30.47 -7.04
CA GLY A 582 -0.04 -29.48 -5.98
C GLY A 582 -1.24 -28.55 -6.22
N GLY A 583 -1.56 -28.23 -7.48
CA GLY A 583 -2.73 -27.43 -7.84
C GLY A 583 -4.05 -28.13 -7.51
N VAL A 584 -4.12 -29.46 -7.63
CA VAL A 584 -5.30 -30.25 -7.24
C VAL A 584 -5.43 -30.29 -5.71
N MET A 585 -4.33 -30.54 -5.00
CA MET A 585 -4.27 -30.48 -3.53
C MET A 585 -4.76 -29.13 -2.99
N ARG A 586 -4.29 -28.04 -3.60
CA ARG A 586 -4.66 -26.68 -3.23
C ARG A 586 -6.14 -26.40 -3.37
N ASN A 587 -6.75 -26.81 -4.48
CA ASN A 587 -8.18 -26.65 -4.70
C ASN A 587 -8.99 -27.42 -3.65
N LEU A 588 -8.56 -28.63 -3.29
CA LEU A 588 -9.22 -29.43 -2.26
C LEU A 588 -9.11 -28.79 -0.87
N LEU A 589 -7.93 -28.31 -0.48
CA LEU A 589 -7.72 -27.61 0.80
C LEU A 589 -8.56 -26.33 0.89
N ALA A 590 -8.62 -25.53 -0.18
CA ALA A 590 -9.44 -24.33 -0.22
C ALA A 590 -10.93 -24.66 -0.02
N LEU A 591 -11.45 -25.70 -0.69
CA LEU A 591 -12.83 -26.15 -0.49
C LEU A 591 -13.09 -26.69 0.92
N GLN A 592 -12.15 -27.45 1.47
CA GLN A 592 -12.28 -27.99 2.82
C GLN A 592 -12.21 -26.89 3.89
N MET A 593 -11.45 -25.82 3.67
CA MET A 593 -11.46 -24.64 4.55
C MET A 593 -12.81 -23.95 4.49
N LEU A 594 -13.30 -23.67 3.29
CA LEU A 594 -14.61 -23.05 3.09
C LEU A 594 -15.73 -23.90 3.75
N ASP A 595 -15.67 -25.22 3.61
CA ASP A 595 -16.59 -26.16 4.26
C ASP A 595 -16.50 -26.11 5.79
N SER A 596 -15.28 -26.06 6.34
CA SER A 596 -15.05 -25.94 7.78
C SER A 596 -15.64 -24.65 8.34
N LEU A 597 -15.45 -23.53 7.65
CA LEU A 597 -16.01 -22.23 8.04
C LEU A 597 -17.54 -22.21 7.89
N ARG A 598 -18.08 -22.70 6.78
CA ARG A 598 -19.53 -22.79 6.55
C ARG A 598 -20.20 -23.61 7.66
N THR A 599 -19.63 -24.75 8.01
CA THR A 599 -20.26 -25.71 8.92
C THR A 599 -20.04 -25.43 10.41
N GLN A 600 -18.97 -24.73 10.77
CA GLN A 600 -18.59 -24.49 12.18
C GLN A 600 -18.74 -23.02 12.59
N VAL A 601 -18.63 -22.08 11.66
CA VAL A 601 -18.57 -20.63 11.95
C VAL A 601 -19.84 -19.89 11.51
N MET A 602 -20.36 -20.19 10.32
CA MET A 602 -21.41 -19.39 9.65
C MET A 602 -22.85 -19.83 9.96
N LYS A 603 -23.03 -20.85 10.79
CA LYS A 603 -24.36 -21.35 11.18
C LYS A 603 -25.11 -20.43 12.14
#